data_AF-A0A1Y1ZW65-F1
#
_entry.id   AF-A0A1Y1ZW65-F1
#
_cell.length_a   1.000
_cell.length_b   1.000
_cell.length_c   1.000
_cell.angle_alpha   90.00
_cell.angle_beta   90.00
_cell.angle_gamma   90.00
#
_symmetry.space_group_name_H-M   'P 1'
#
loop_
_entity.id
_entity.type
_entity.pdbx_description
1 polymer ?
#
loop_
_entity_poly.entity_id
_entity_poly.type
_entity_poly.pdbx_seq_one_letter_code
_entity_poly.pdbx_strand_id
1 'polypeptide(L)'
;MMRLNIRQYVALLIYVFINLSIAYPANSVHFEKRGWNTFWNNIGNSISDAISNIIHGGTEVAENMGIDTAAFGARVLDMYSDDDGVYHASVDGWQKHFGYNNLYDFAFNVGTSMKKSKTMFNYNGQNYILWAWKGDYINLGAGAELGIYYGGKDKDSHWKVNTSLSMPMTLTLVHKSKGTVVNNWSDTTWWITAFNPDKKFKKVDANDLIAYYTAKFTDSGMFSAFYISSDRVSEGWNCKNSTQTCDLKF
;
A
#
# COMPACT_ATOMS: atom_id res chain seq x y z
N MET A 1 -26.85 -19.93 14.83
CA MET A 1 -25.47 -19.40 14.66
C MET A 1 -25.37 -18.85 13.25
N MET A 2 -25.45 -17.53 13.09
CA MET A 2 -25.58 -16.87 11.79
C MET A 2 -24.20 -16.77 11.13
N ARG A 3 -23.99 -17.45 9.99
CA ARG A 3 -22.76 -17.32 9.19
C ARG A 3 -22.85 -16.03 8.38
N LEU A 4 -22.01 -15.05 8.73
CA LEU A 4 -21.85 -13.84 7.94
C LEU A 4 -21.28 -14.22 6.57
N ASN A 5 -21.77 -13.59 5.50
CA ASN A 5 -21.21 -13.79 4.16
C ASN A 5 -19.98 -12.88 3.96
N ILE A 6 -19.16 -13.18 2.96
CA ILE A 6 -17.91 -12.45 2.67
C ILE A 6 -18.15 -10.92 2.54
N ARG A 7 -19.30 -10.50 2.00
CA ARG A 7 -19.67 -9.08 1.86
C ARG A 7 -19.91 -8.40 3.21
N GLN A 8 -20.54 -9.10 4.15
CA GLN A 8 -20.73 -8.62 5.52
C GLN A 8 -19.41 -8.54 6.28
N TYR A 9 -18.44 -9.43 6.00
CA TYR A 9 -17.10 -9.32 6.55
C TYR A 9 -16.34 -8.11 6.02
N VAL A 10 -16.42 -7.81 4.72
CA VAL A 10 -15.78 -6.62 4.14
C VAL A 10 -16.40 -5.33 4.67
N ALA A 11 -17.73 -5.25 4.79
CA ALA A 11 -18.39 -4.10 5.39
C ALA A 11 -18.02 -3.92 6.88
N LEU A 12 -17.93 -5.03 7.63
CA LEU A 12 -17.46 -5.01 9.02
C LEU A 12 -15.98 -4.59 9.12
N LEU A 13 -15.13 -5.02 8.18
CA LEU A 13 -13.72 -4.67 8.12
C LEU A 13 -13.52 -3.19 7.78
N ILE A 14 -14.26 -2.63 6.82
CA ILE A 14 -14.24 -1.19 6.51
C ILE A 14 -14.77 -0.38 7.70
N TYR A 15 -15.86 -0.82 8.33
CA TYR A 15 -16.41 -0.19 9.53
C TYR A 15 -15.43 -0.22 10.70
N VAL A 16 -14.74 -1.34 10.92
CA VAL A 16 -13.69 -1.48 11.94
C VAL A 16 -12.46 -0.66 11.58
N PHE A 17 -12.09 -0.57 10.29
CA PHE A 17 -11.02 0.31 9.80
C PHE A 17 -11.29 1.78 10.14
N ILE A 18 -12.49 2.28 9.85
CA ILE A 18 -12.90 3.65 10.17
C ILE A 18 -12.84 3.87 11.69
N ASN A 19 -13.39 2.95 12.48
CA ASN A 19 -13.44 3.10 13.95
C ASN A 19 -12.07 2.97 14.63
N LEU A 20 -11.17 2.11 14.13
CA LEU A 20 -9.81 1.99 14.66
C LEU A 20 -8.90 3.16 14.25
N SER A 21 -9.16 3.77 13.09
CA SER A 21 -8.53 5.02 12.65
C SER A 21 -8.95 6.22 13.52
N ILE A 22 -10.14 6.16 14.13
CA ILE A 22 -10.65 7.16 15.08
C ILE A 22 -10.10 6.93 16.50
N ALA A 23 -9.74 5.69 16.85
CA ALA A 23 -9.43 5.29 18.23
C ALA A 23 -8.01 5.63 18.73
N TYR A 24 -7.11 6.16 17.89
CA TYR A 24 -5.79 6.64 18.35
C TYR A 24 -5.55 8.13 18.05
N PRO A 25 -6.17 9.06 18.80
CA PRO A 25 -5.78 10.45 18.78
C PRO A 25 -4.68 10.69 19.85
N ALA A 26 -3.42 10.74 19.44
CA ALA A 26 -2.43 11.45 20.24
C ALA A 26 -2.48 12.94 19.84
N ASN A 27 -3.19 13.72 20.66
CA ASN A 27 -3.29 15.19 20.71
C ASN A 27 -4.20 15.87 19.66
N SER A 28 -5.47 16.02 20.04
CA SER A 28 -6.62 16.47 19.25
C SER A 28 -6.72 17.97 18.93
N VAL A 29 -5.84 18.84 19.44
CA VAL A 29 -6.07 20.30 19.35
C VAL A 29 -5.49 20.93 18.07
N HIS A 30 -4.53 20.28 17.40
CA HIS A 30 -3.89 20.85 16.19
C HIS A 30 -4.44 20.35 14.85
N PHE A 31 -5.21 19.26 14.84
CA PHE A 31 -5.70 18.62 13.61
C PHE A 31 -6.97 19.27 13.03
N GLU A 32 -7.79 19.93 13.86
CA GLU A 32 -9.02 20.60 13.42
C GLU A 32 -8.77 21.73 12.41
N LYS A 33 -7.60 22.39 12.50
CA LYS A 33 -7.24 23.54 11.64
C LYS A 33 -6.87 23.19 10.19
N ARG A 34 -6.79 21.91 9.82
CA ARG A 34 -6.42 21.47 8.46
C ARG A 34 -7.57 20.87 7.66
N GLY A 35 -8.82 21.05 8.10
CA GLY A 35 -9.98 20.47 7.39
C GLY A 35 -10.11 18.96 7.56
N TRP A 36 -9.51 18.39 8.62
CA TRP A 36 -9.50 16.96 8.90
C TRP A 36 -10.90 16.39 9.12
N ASN A 37 -11.77 17.10 9.84
CA ASN A 37 -13.16 16.70 10.02
C ASN A 37 -13.92 16.75 8.68
N THR A 38 -13.65 17.75 7.85
CA THR A 38 -14.25 17.88 6.51
C THR A 38 -13.80 16.75 5.59
N PHE A 39 -12.52 16.36 5.65
CA PHE A 39 -11.97 15.21 4.93
C PHE A 39 -12.65 13.90 5.35
N TRP A 40 -12.73 13.59 6.65
CA TRP A 40 -13.40 12.39 7.14
C TRP A 40 -14.91 12.39 6.90
N ASN A 41 -15.56 13.56 6.95
CA ASN A 41 -16.97 13.68 6.57
C ASN A 41 -17.16 13.43 5.07
N ASN A 42 -16.26 13.93 4.22
CA ASN A 42 -16.30 13.67 2.78
C ASN A 42 -16.02 12.20 2.45
N ILE A 43 -15.09 11.56 3.14
CA ILE A 43 -14.85 10.11 3.07
C ILE A 43 -16.09 9.36 3.55
N GLY A 44 -16.65 9.72 4.71
CA GLY A 44 -17.85 9.09 5.28
C GLY A 44 -19.06 9.18 4.35
N ASN A 45 -19.29 10.34 3.75
CA ASN A 45 -20.37 10.54 2.76
C ASN A 45 -20.11 9.73 1.48
N SER A 46 -18.89 9.76 0.95
CA SER A 46 -18.50 8.97 -0.24
C SER A 46 -18.65 7.46 0.01
N ILE A 47 -18.28 7.00 1.22
CA ILE A 47 -18.45 5.61 1.66
C ILE A 47 -19.92 5.28 1.83
N SER A 48 -20.75 6.16 2.42
CA SER A 48 -22.20 5.96 2.57
C SER A 48 -22.91 5.81 1.22
N ASP A 49 -22.58 6.68 0.26
CA ASP A 49 -23.14 6.64 -1.10
C ASP A 49 -22.68 5.38 -1.86
N ALA A 50 -21.42 4.98 -1.70
CA ALA A 50 -20.90 3.74 -2.29
C ALA A 50 -21.48 2.48 -1.62
N ILE A 51 -21.61 2.45 -0.29
CA ILE A 51 -22.22 1.35 0.45
C ILE A 51 -23.68 1.19 0.02
N SER A 52 -24.43 2.28 -0.16
CA SER A 52 -25.81 2.21 -0.67
C SER A 52 -25.89 1.56 -2.05
N ASN A 53 -24.97 1.91 -2.97
CA ASN A 53 -24.93 1.34 -4.32
C ASN A 53 -24.40 -0.11 -4.37
N ILE A 54 -23.40 -0.45 -3.55
CA ILE A 54 -22.76 -1.78 -3.48
C ILE A 54 -23.62 -2.80 -2.72
N ILE A 55 -24.41 -2.37 -1.73
CA ILE A 55 -25.34 -3.23 -0.98
C ILE A 55 -26.40 -3.86 -1.92
N HIS A 56 -26.70 -3.23 -3.06
CA HIS A 56 -27.71 -3.72 -4.00
C HIS A 56 -27.15 -4.46 -5.24
N GLY A 57 -25.89 -4.26 -5.62
CA GLY A 57 -25.28 -4.93 -6.77
C GLY A 57 -23.77 -5.09 -6.58
N GLY A 58 -23.23 -6.30 -6.74
CA GLY A 58 -21.79 -6.54 -6.58
C GLY A 58 -20.92 -5.65 -7.48
N THR A 59 -19.62 -5.59 -7.22
CA THR A 59 -18.65 -4.79 -8.00
C THR A 59 -18.74 -4.97 -9.52
N GLU A 60 -19.07 -6.17 -9.99
CA GLU A 60 -19.31 -6.47 -11.41
C GLU A 60 -20.64 -5.88 -11.93
N VAL A 61 -21.66 -5.80 -11.08
CA VAL A 61 -22.93 -5.11 -11.38
C VAL A 61 -22.72 -3.60 -11.40
N ALA A 62 -21.94 -3.05 -10.47
CA ALA A 62 -21.61 -1.62 -10.42
C ALA A 62 -20.78 -1.17 -11.65
N GLU A 63 -19.76 -1.94 -12.05
CA GLU A 63 -19.00 -1.67 -13.27
C GLU A 63 -19.87 -1.78 -14.53
N ASN A 64 -20.80 -2.74 -14.58
CA ASN A 64 -21.79 -2.86 -15.67
C ASN A 64 -22.85 -1.75 -15.65
N MET A 65 -23.04 -1.07 -14.52
CA MET A 65 -23.87 0.13 -14.38
C MET A 65 -23.08 1.43 -14.67
N GLY A 66 -21.81 1.33 -15.08
CA GLY A 66 -20.98 2.48 -15.45
C GLY A 66 -20.32 3.19 -14.27
N ILE A 67 -20.31 2.58 -13.07
CA ILE A 67 -19.62 3.13 -11.90
C ILE A 67 -18.15 2.74 -11.95
N ASP A 68 -17.25 3.73 -11.99
CA ASP A 68 -15.81 3.53 -11.92
C ASP A 68 -15.37 3.23 -10.48
N THR A 69 -15.38 1.94 -10.14
CA THR A 69 -14.97 1.42 -8.83
C THR A 69 -13.49 1.68 -8.54
N ALA A 70 -12.65 1.80 -9.57
CA ALA A 70 -11.22 2.08 -9.43
C ALA A 70 -11.00 3.54 -9.06
N ALA A 71 -11.64 4.47 -9.77
CA ALA A 71 -11.60 5.89 -9.43
C ALA A 71 -12.14 6.16 -8.02
N PHE A 72 -13.18 5.43 -7.61
CA PHE A 72 -13.68 5.51 -6.23
C PHE A 72 -12.65 5.02 -5.20
N GLY A 73 -12.06 3.84 -5.42
CA GLY A 73 -11.03 3.28 -4.55
C GLY A 73 -9.83 4.22 -4.42
N ALA A 74 -9.37 4.75 -5.55
CA ALA A 74 -8.30 5.74 -5.61
C ALA A 74 -8.64 7.00 -4.81
N ARG A 75 -9.86 7.51 -4.92
CA ARG A 75 -10.31 8.69 -4.17
C ARG A 75 -10.33 8.46 -2.66
N VAL A 76 -10.79 7.30 -2.20
CA VAL A 76 -10.79 6.94 -0.76
C VAL A 76 -9.36 6.83 -0.23
N LEU A 77 -8.46 6.33 -1.06
CA LEU A 77 -7.04 6.16 -0.73
C LEU A 77 -6.19 7.39 -1.06
N ASP A 78 -6.79 8.51 -1.48
CA ASP A 78 -6.06 9.73 -1.86
C ASP A 78 -4.92 9.46 -2.88
N MET A 79 -5.25 8.66 -3.89
CA MET A 79 -4.36 8.28 -4.98
C MET A 79 -4.65 9.11 -6.23
N TYR A 80 -3.60 9.37 -7.02
CA TYR A 80 -3.70 10.03 -8.31
C TYR A 80 -3.42 9.03 -9.44
N SER A 81 -4.03 9.24 -10.60
CA SER A 81 -3.74 8.45 -11.81
C SER A 81 -2.65 9.12 -12.64
N ASP A 82 -1.77 8.33 -13.24
CA ASP A 82 -0.89 8.78 -14.32
C ASP A 82 -1.60 8.81 -15.68
N ASP A 83 -0.87 9.21 -16.74
CA ASP A 83 -1.39 9.28 -18.10
C ASP A 83 -1.78 7.91 -18.69
N ASP A 84 -1.25 6.82 -18.12
CA ASP A 84 -1.56 5.43 -18.50
C ASP A 84 -2.74 4.85 -17.69
N GLY A 85 -3.33 5.64 -16.79
CA GLY A 85 -4.45 5.25 -15.93
C GLY A 85 -4.05 4.35 -14.76
N VAL A 86 -2.76 4.29 -14.41
CA VAL A 86 -2.22 3.59 -13.25
C VAL A 86 -2.32 4.50 -12.03
N TYR A 87 -2.78 3.96 -10.90
CA TYR A 87 -2.96 4.71 -9.66
C TYR A 87 -1.74 4.65 -8.75
N HIS A 88 -1.37 5.80 -8.19
CA HIS A 88 -0.22 5.99 -7.31
C HIS A 88 -0.59 6.76 -6.05
N ALA A 89 0.01 6.40 -4.93
CA ALA A 89 -0.15 7.09 -3.66
C ALA A 89 0.66 8.39 -3.64
N SER A 90 0.08 9.42 -3.01
CA SER A 90 0.80 10.66 -2.72
C SER A 90 1.76 10.49 -1.54
N VAL A 91 2.93 11.12 -1.63
CA VAL A 91 3.89 11.24 -0.52
C VAL A 91 3.25 11.85 0.73
N ASP A 92 2.28 12.75 0.53
CA ASP A 92 1.59 13.47 1.59
C ASP A 92 0.24 12.87 2.00
N GLY A 93 -0.13 11.73 1.40
CA GLY A 93 -1.39 11.03 1.66
C GLY A 93 -1.60 10.78 3.15
N TRP A 94 -2.87 10.76 3.56
CA TRP A 94 -3.25 10.63 4.96
C TRP A 94 -2.71 9.35 5.63
N GLN A 95 -2.34 8.34 4.85
CA GLN A 95 -1.70 7.09 5.27
C GLN A 95 -0.42 7.34 6.10
N LYS A 96 0.30 8.45 5.87
CA LYS A 96 1.48 8.82 6.69
C LYS A 96 1.17 8.97 8.17
N HIS A 97 -0.07 9.26 8.53
CA HIS A 97 -0.50 9.45 9.92
C HIS A 97 -0.81 8.13 10.65
N PHE A 98 -0.99 7.04 9.91
CA PHE A 98 -1.48 5.77 10.46
C PHE A 98 -0.46 4.63 10.42
N GLY A 99 0.74 4.89 9.88
CA GLY A 99 1.77 3.86 9.81
C GLY A 99 1.36 2.65 8.96
N TYR A 100 2.06 1.54 9.14
CA TYR A 100 1.72 0.26 8.54
C TYR A 100 1.73 -0.83 9.62
N ASN A 101 0.74 -1.73 9.60
CA ASN A 101 0.65 -2.86 10.52
C ASN A 101 0.08 -4.10 9.81
N ASN A 102 0.15 -5.24 10.48
CA ASN A 102 -0.40 -6.51 9.97
C ASN A 102 -1.94 -6.51 9.79
N LEU A 103 -2.68 -5.51 10.30
CA LEU A 103 -4.13 -5.41 10.12
C LEU A 103 -4.47 -5.01 8.68
N TYR A 104 -3.63 -4.21 8.01
CA TYR A 104 -3.71 -3.94 6.58
C TYR A 104 -3.62 -5.27 5.81
N ASP A 105 -2.59 -6.08 6.08
CA ASP A 105 -2.44 -7.38 5.43
C ASP A 105 -3.65 -8.32 5.64
N PHE A 106 -4.27 -8.29 6.83
CA PHE A 106 -5.44 -9.10 7.16
C PHE A 106 -6.70 -8.63 6.43
N ALA A 107 -6.98 -7.33 6.38
CA ALA A 107 -8.14 -6.80 5.65
C ALA A 107 -8.03 -7.01 4.14
N PHE A 108 -6.81 -7.00 3.59
CA PHE A 108 -6.57 -7.26 2.17
C PHE A 108 -6.59 -8.76 1.82
N ASN A 109 -6.14 -9.66 2.73
CA ASN A 109 -6.15 -11.11 2.51
C ASN A 109 -7.57 -11.72 2.54
N VAL A 110 -8.55 -11.05 3.15
CA VAL A 110 -9.95 -11.56 3.21
C VAL A 110 -10.68 -11.45 1.85
N GLY A 111 -10.10 -10.79 0.85
CA GLY A 111 -10.73 -10.65 -0.48
C GLY A 111 -9.81 -10.73 -1.71
N THR A 112 -8.48 -10.79 -1.55
CA THR A 112 -7.53 -10.73 -2.69
C THR A 112 -6.28 -11.59 -2.49
N SER A 113 -5.64 -11.99 -3.59
CA SER A 113 -4.35 -12.69 -3.56
C SER A 113 -3.21 -11.68 -3.37
N MET A 114 -2.43 -11.85 -2.30
CA MET A 114 -1.32 -10.99 -1.90
C MET A 114 -0.07 -11.83 -1.62
N LYS A 115 1.10 -11.25 -1.89
CA LYS A 115 2.37 -11.61 -1.23
C LYS A 115 3.05 -10.38 -0.64
N LYS A 116 3.80 -10.59 0.45
CA LYS A 116 4.65 -9.57 1.10
C LYS A 116 6.08 -10.06 1.33
N SER A 117 7.04 -9.15 1.33
CA SER A 117 8.42 -9.34 1.79
C SER A 117 8.78 -8.23 2.76
N LYS A 118 9.39 -8.60 3.88
CA LYS A 118 9.66 -7.72 5.01
C LYS A 118 11.12 -7.80 5.39
N THR A 119 11.86 -6.72 5.18
CA THR A 119 13.30 -6.69 5.39
C THR A 119 13.66 -5.67 6.46
N MET A 120 13.91 -6.15 7.66
CA MET A 120 14.32 -5.36 8.82
C MET A 120 15.83 -5.10 8.83
N PHE A 121 16.19 -3.97 9.41
CA PHE A 121 17.57 -3.59 9.70
C PHE A 121 17.61 -2.57 10.84
N ASN A 122 18.75 -2.43 11.51
CA ASN A 122 18.95 -1.44 12.57
C ASN A 122 19.98 -0.41 12.12
N TYR A 123 19.68 0.87 12.35
CA TYR A 123 20.59 1.98 12.07
C TYR A 123 20.49 3.00 13.20
N ASN A 124 21.62 3.36 13.81
CA ASN A 124 21.71 4.31 14.93
C ASN A 124 20.76 3.98 16.10
N GLY A 125 20.63 2.70 16.46
CA GLY A 125 19.78 2.24 17.55
C GLY A 125 18.28 2.25 17.24
N GLN A 126 17.90 2.61 16.01
CA GLN A 126 16.52 2.59 15.52
C GLN A 126 16.33 1.43 14.55
N ASN A 127 15.28 0.65 14.77
CA ASN A 127 14.83 -0.36 13.82
C ASN A 127 14.07 0.28 12.65
N TYR A 128 14.35 -0.22 11.46
CA TYR A 128 13.69 0.10 10.21
C TYR A 128 13.24 -1.18 9.50
N ILE A 129 12.27 -1.03 8.60
CA ILE A 129 11.82 -2.10 7.73
C ILE A 129 11.58 -1.54 6.33
N LEU A 130 12.09 -2.23 5.31
CA LEU A 130 11.58 -2.14 3.95
C LEU A 130 10.52 -3.22 3.78
N TRP A 131 9.33 -2.81 3.35
CA TRP A 131 8.19 -3.71 3.24
C TRP A 131 7.66 -3.63 1.81
N ALA A 132 7.87 -4.71 1.07
CA ALA A 132 7.40 -4.87 -0.30
C ALA A 132 6.12 -5.71 -0.33
N TRP A 133 5.25 -5.42 -1.28
CA TRP A 133 4.01 -6.17 -1.51
C TRP A 133 3.67 -6.24 -2.99
N LYS A 134 2.98 -7.31 -3.41
CA LYS A 134 2.36 -7.42 -4.73
C LYS A 134 1.08 -8.23 -4.64
N GLY A 135 0.12 -7.93 -5.50
CA GLY A 135 -1.16 -8.64 -5.50
C GLY A 135 -2.22 -7.95 -6.33
N ASP A 136 -3.45 -8.42 -6.18
CA ASP A 136 -4.65 -7.75 -6.69
C ASP A 136 -5.21 -6.86 -5.57
N TYR A 137 -5.49 -5.59 -5.86
CA TYR A 137 -6.11 -4.68 -4.90
C TYR A 137 -7.58 -4.52 -5.26
N ILE A 138 -8.47 -4.70 -4.28
CA ILE A 138 -9.92 -4.64 -4.52
C ILE A 138 -10.26 -3.31 -5.22
N ASN A 139 -10.82 -3.42 -6.43
CA ASN A 139 -11.20 -2.34 -7.35
C ASN A 139 -10.06 -1.62 -8.10
N LEU A 140 -8.79 -1.71 -7.67
CA LEU A 140 -7.66 -1.08 -8.36
C LEU A 140 -6.84 -2.04 -9.24
N GLY A 141 -7.14 -3.34 -9.20
CA GLY A 141 -6.48 -4.36 -10.01
C GLY A 141 -5.09 -4.74 -9.51
N ALA A 142 -4.29 -5.38 -10.37
CA ALA A 142 -2.94 -5.80 -10.02
C ALA A 142 -2.05 -4.60 -9.68
N GLY A 143 -1.32 -4.71 -8.59
CA GLY A 143 -0.40 -3.68 -8.15
C GLY A 143 0.74 -4.20 -7.30
N ALA A 144 1.56 -3.25 -6.91
CA ALA A 144 2.79 -3.46 -6.17
C ALA A 144 3.07 -2.24 -5.30
N GLU A 145 3.81 -2.44 -4.21
CA GLU A 145 4.28 -1.35 -3.36
C GLU A 145 5.60 -1.70 -2.68
N LEU A 146 6.36 -0.67 -2.34
CA LEU A 146 7.52 -0.73 -1.46
C LEU A 146 7.51 0.50 -0.55
N GLY A 147 7.57 0.29 0.76
CA GLY A 147 7.66 1.37 1.74
C GLY A 147 8.80 1.19 2.74
N ILE A 148 9.35 2.30 3.23
CA ILE A 148 10.28 2.34 4.37
C ILE A 148 9.57 2.84 5.63
N TYR A 149 9.72 2.11 6.73
CA TYR A 149 9.10 2.43 8.00
C TYR A 149 10.07 2.26 9.17
N TYR A 150 9.72 2.81 10.34
CA TYR A 150 10.57 2.77 11.54
C TYR A 150 9.77 2.48 12.82
N GLY A 151 10.47 2.14 13.90
CA GLY A 151 9.91 2.06 15.25
C GLY A 151 9.36 0.70 15.69
N GLY A 152 9.30 -0.29 14.78
CA GLY A 152 8.85 -1.64 15.11
C GLY A 152 9.90 -2.44 15.90
N LYS A 153 9.43 -3.32 16.78
CA LYS A 153 10.31 -4.23 17.55
C LYS A 153 10.65 -5.49 16.75
N ASP A 154 9.73 -5.93 15.91
CA ASP A 154 9.81 -7.13 15.07
C ASP A 154 8.98 -6.93 13.78
N LYS A 155 9.00 -7.94 12.89
CA LYS A 155 8.29 -7.91 11.60
C LYS A 155 6.77 -7.78 11.76
N ASP A 156 6.21 -8.11 12.91
CA ASP A 156 4.77 -8.12 13.17
C ASP A 156 4.27 -6.90 13.94
N SER A 157 5.20 -6.04 14.35
CA SER A 157 4.92 -4.78 15.03
C SER A 157 4.13 -3.81 14.16
N HIS A 158 3.56 -2.81 14.81
CA HIS A 158 3.14 -1.60 14.14
C HIS A 158 4.37 -0.73 13.82
N TRP A 159 4.43 -0.25 12.59
CA TRP A 159 5.53 0.55 12.07
C TRP A 159 5.05 1.96 11.72
N LYS A 160 5.86 2.96 12.05
CA LYS A 160 5.55 4.38 11.82
C LYS A 160 6.14 4.86 10.50
N VAL A 161 5.52 5.89 9.93
CA VAL A 161 6.01 6.57 8.74
C VAL A 161 6.79 7.81 9.13
N ASN A 162 7.94 8.01 8.50
CA ASN A 162 8.65 9.28 8.53
C ASN A 162 8.96 9.68 7.07
N THR A 163 8.30 10.73 6.58
CA THR A 163 8.47 11.19 5.19
C THR A 163 9.88 11.73 4.92
N SER A 164 10.66 12.07 5.96
CA SER A 164 12.07 12.44 5.76
C SER A 164 12.95 11.26 5.32
N LEU A 165 12.42 10.02 5.35
CA LEU A 165 13.09 8.82 4.84
C LEU A 165 12.87 8.61 3.33
N SER A 166 12.13 9.51 2.66
CA SER A 166 11.89 9.42 1.23
C SER A 166 13.19 9.32 0.45
N MET A 167 13.19 8.40 -0.52
CA MET A 167 14.36 8.10 -1.32
C MET A 167 13.92 7.76 -2.75
N PRO A 168 14.81 7.91 -3.75
CA PRO A 168 14.49 7.47 -5.10
C PRO A 168 14.20 5.97 -5.10
N MET A 169 13.01 5.61 -5.57
CA MET A 169 12.56 4.24 -5.75
C MET A 169 12.06 4.03 -7.16
N THR A 170 12.11 2.77 -7.62
CA THR A 170 11.41 2.36 -8.84
C THR A 170 10.59 1.11 -8.61
N LEU A 171 9.57 0.93 -9.44
CA LEU A 171 8.63 -0.17 -9.41
C LEU A 171 8.30 -0.60 -10.83
N THR A 172 8.57 -1.86 -11.14
CA THR A 172 8.05 -2.56 -12.33
C THR A 172 7.27 -3.77 -11.89
N LEU A 173 6.09 -3.97 -12.47
CA LEU A 173 5.24 -5.11 -12.18
C LEU A 173 4.90 -5.85 -13.48
N VAL A 174 5.14 -7.15 -13.50
CA VAL A 174 4.89 -8.02 -14.66
C VAL A 174 4.01 -9.18 -14.25
N HIS A 175 2.99 -9.47 -15.06
CA HIS A 175 2.24 -10.72 -14.97
C HIS A 175 2.86 -11.75 -15.91
N LYS A 176 3.18 -12.95 -15.41
CA LYS A 176 3.91 -13.99 -16.14
C LYS A 176 3.36 -14.31 -17.53
N SER A 177 2.03 -14.30 -17.69
CA SER A 177 1.34 -14.58 -18.96
C SER A 177 0.67 -13.39 -19.64
N LYS A 178 0.44 -12.28 -18.92
CA LYS A 178 -0.33 -11.12 -19.43
C LYS A 178 0.55 -9.91 -19.78
N GLY A 179 1.86 -10.03 -19.54
CA GLY A 179 2.84 -8.99 -19.85
C GLY A 179 2.97 -7.94 -18.74
N THR A 180 3.47 -6.77 -19.11
CA THR A 180 3.75 -5.67 -18.19
C THR A 180 2.46 -5.06 -17.64
N VAL A 181 2.36 -5.04 -16.31
CA VAL A 181 1.26 -4.41 -15.55
C VAL A 181 1.58 -2.95 -15.28
N VAL A 182 2.79 -2.68 -14.79
CA VAL A 182 3.33 -1.35 -14.54
C VAL A 182 4.76 -1.32 -15.05
N ASN A 183 5.11 -0.32 -15.85
CA ASN A 183 6.42 -0.22 -16.48
C ASN A 183 7.27 0.90 -15.88
N ASN A 184 8.34 0.53 -15.16
CA ASN A 184 9.37 1.46 -14.71
C ASN A 184 8.85 2.75 -14.04
N TRP A 185 7.85 2.62 -13.17
CA TRP A 185 7.39 3.74 -12.34
C TRP A 185 8.53 4.18 -11.43
N SER A 186 8.74 5.49 -11.27
CA SER A 186 9.83 6.03 -10.46
C SER A 186 9.39 7.30 -9.74
N ASP A 187 9.73 7.39 -8.46
CA ASP A 187 9.48 8.58 -7.66
C ASP A 187 10.48 8.67 -6.49
N THR A 188 10.62 9.86 -5.90
CA THR A 188 11.31 10.05 -4.63
C THR A 188 10.28 10.10 -3.50
N THR A 189 10.06 8.94 -2.88
CA THR A 189 8.98 8.74 -1.92
C THR A 189 9.42 7.81 -0.79
N TRP A 190 8.69 7.83 0.33
CA TRP A 190 8.84 6.83 1.40
C TRP A 190 8.00 5.58 1.11
N TRP A 191 7.07 5.66 0.16
CA TRP A 191 6.15 4.60 -0.24
C TRP A 191 5.84 4.73 -1.73
N ILE A 192 6.51 3.92 -2.53
CA ILE A 192 6.23 3.82 -3.97
C ILE A 192 5.13 2.80 -4.17
N THR A 193 4.13 3.16 -4.95
CA THR A 193 2.99 2.30 -5.27
C THR A 193 2.61 2.45 -6.73
N ALA A 194 2.04 1.40 -7.29
CA ALA A 194 1.41 1.47 -8.60
C ALA A 194 0.36 0.36 -8.73
N PHE A 195 -0.84 0.72 -9.17
CA PHE A 195 -1.97 -0.21 -9.33
C PHE A 195 -2.65 0.01 -10.68
N ASN A 196 -2.73 -1.05 -11.48
CA ASN A 196 -3.30 -0.97 -12.82
C ASN A 196 -4.74 -1.50 -12.83
N PRO A 197 -5.75 -0.63 -13.05
CA PRO A 197 -7.15 -0.98 -13.02
C PRO A 197 -7.66 -1.66 -14.32
N ASP A 198 -6.81 -1.86 -15.33
CA ASP A 198 -7.19 -2.56 -16.57
C ASP A 198 -7.84 -3.90 -16.23
N LYS A 199 -9.00 -4.18 -16.84
CA LYS A 199 -9.79 -5.39 -16.62
C LYS A 199 -8.96 -6.67 -16.78
N LYS A 200 -7.98 -6.69 -17.68
CA LYS A 200 -7.11 -7.87 -17.87
C LYS A 200 -6.21 -8.15 -16.65
N PHE A 201 -5.95 -7.14 -15.82
CA PHE A 201 -5.12 -7.23 -14.62
C PHE A 201 -5.92 -7.29 -13.31
N LYS A 202 -7.24 -7.41 -13.35
CA LYS A 202 -8.06 -7.66 -12.15
C LYS A 202 -8.12 -9.15 -11.80
N LYS A 203 -8.38 -9.47 -10.51
CA LYS A 203 -8.57 -10.83 -9.99
C LYS A 203 -7.37 -11.74 -10.27
N VAL A 204 -6.16 -11.19 -10.28
CA VAL A 204 -4.92 -11.95 -10.52
C VAL A 204 -4.44 -12.65 -9.25
N ASP A 205 -3.69 -13.74 -9.42
CA ASP A 205 -2.97 -14.37 -8.31
C ASP A 205 -1.61 -13.68 -8.12
N ALA A 206 -1.25 -13.31 -6.89
CA ALA A 206 0.06 -12.74 -6.56
C ALA A 206 1.24 -13.67 -6.92
N ASN A 207 0.99 -14.97 -7.04
CA ASN A 207 1.95 -15.95 -7.56
C ASN A 207 2.26 -15.74 -9.06
N ASP A 208 1.34 -15.15 -9.83
CA ASP A 208 1.53 -14.88 -11.26
C ASP A 208 2.16 -13.52 -11.53
N LEU A 209 2.35 -12.73 -10.48
CA LEU A 209 3.04 -11.45 -10.55
C LEU A 209 4.53 -11.60 -10.25
N ILE A 210 5.35 -10.75 -10.85
CA ILE A 210 6.74 -10.53 -10.48
C ILE A 210 6.93 -9.02 -10.35
N ALA A 211 7.31 -8.58 -9.16
CA ALA A 211 7.61 -7.19 -8.86
C ALA A 211 9.12 -6.98 -8.83
N TYR A 212 9.57 -5.89 -9.43
CA TYR A 212 10.95 -5.44 -9.40
C TYR A 212 10.96 -4.08 -8.74
N TYR A 213 11.71 -3.98 -7.64
CA TYR A 213 11.89 -2.74 -6.91
C TYR A 213 13.33 -2.31 -6.94
N THR A 214 13.53 -0.99 -6.92
CA THR A 214 14.81 -0.41 -6.53
C THR A 214 14.60 0.59 -5.40
N ALA A 215 15.58 0.66 -4.51
CA ALA A 215 15.67 1.67 -3.46
C ALA A 215 17.09 2.24 -3.45
N LYS A 216 17.22 3.52 -3.76
CA LYS A 216 18.49 4.24 -3.71
C LYS A 216 18.56 5.05 -2.43
N PHE A 217 19.30 4.57 -1.46
CA PHE A 217 19.44 5.23 -0.17
C PHE A 217 20.14 6.59 -0.33
N THR A 218 19.62 7.59 0.36
CA THR A 218 20.16 8.96 0.41
C THR A 218 21.08 9.18 1.62
N ASP A 219 20.95 8.36 2.66
CA ASP A 219 21.84 8.28 3.82
C ASP A 219 22.78 7.07 3.67
N SER A 220 24.09 7.34 3.57
CA SER A 220 25.12 6.31 3.39
C SER A 220 25.34 5.41 4.60
N GLY A 221 25.10 5.91 5.81
CA GLY A 221 25.13 5.13 7.04
C GLY A 221 23.96 4.14 7.09
N MET A 222 22.76 4.61 6.71
CA MET A 222 21.57 3.77 6.60
C MET A 222 21.75 2.71 5.51
N PHE A 223 22.31 3.07 4.35
CA PHE A 223 22.67 2.11 3.31
C PHE A 223 23.62 1.04 3.86
N SER A 224 24.68 1.44 4.56
CA SER A 224 25.68 0.52 5.11
C SER A 224 25.05 -0.47 6.08
N ALA A 225 24.15 0.01 6.94
CA ALA A 225 23.38 -0.82 7.87
C ALA A 225 22.48 -1.82 7.15
N PHE A 226 21.78 -1.40 6.09
CA PHE A 226 20.96 -2.29 5.27
C PHE A 226 21.82 -3.33 4.52
N TYR A 227 22.95 -2.88 3.95
CA TYR A 227 23.88 -3.72 3.17
C TYR A 227 24.41 -4.91 3.98
N ILE A 228 24.74 -4.70 5.26
CA ILE A 228 25.24 -5.76 6.15
C ILE A 228 24.13 -6.55 6.85
N SER A 229 22.86 -6.17 6.71
CA SER A 229 21.74 -6.88 7.33
C SER A 229 21.66 -8.33 6.81
N SER A 230 21.51 -9.28 7.72
CA SER A 230 21.23 -10.67 7.34
C SER A 230 19.85 -10.83 6.70
N ASP A 231 18.88 -10.03 7.15
CA ASP A 231 17.51 -10.09 6.64
C ASP A 231 17.44 -9.65 5.17
N ARG A 232 18.31 -8.71 4.77
CA ARG A 232 18.49 -8.32 3.37
C ARG A 232 18.80 -9.53 2.49
N VAL A 233 19.74 -10.37 2.93
CA VAL A 233 20.18 -11.54 2.16
C VAL A 233 19.07 -12.59 2.10
N SER A 234 18.38 -12.85 3.22
CA SER A 234 17.29 -13.84 3.25
C SER A 234 16.09 -13.44 2.41
N GLU A 235 15.79 -12.15 2.33
CA GLU A 235 14.68 -11.62 1.52
C GLU A 235 15.08 -11.40 0.04
N GLY A 236 16.33 -11.67 -0.33
CA GLY A 236 16.77 -11.71 -1.73
C GLY A 236 17.17 -10.37 -2.35
N TRP A 237 17.48 -9.36 -1.53
CA TRP A 237 17.94 -8.05 -2.00
C TRP A 237 19.39 -8.10 -2.51
N ASN A 238 19.61 -7.54 -3.69
CA ASN A 238 20.95 -7.34 -4.25
C ASN A 238 21.32 -5.86 -4.18
N CYS A 239 22.49 -5.52 -3.62
CA CYS A 239 22.89 -4.12 -3.42
C CYS A 239 24.22 -3.80 -4.10
N LYS A 240 24.30 -2.60 -4.68
CA LYS A 240 25.50 -2.04 -5.29
C LYS A 240 26.02 -0.91 -4.40
N ASN A 241 27.18 -1.14 -3.77
CA ASN A 241 27.80 -0.15 -2.88
C ASN A 241 28.16 1.16 -3.58
N SER A 242 28.63 1.11 -4.84
CA SER A 242 29.04 2.29 -5.60
C SER A 242 27.91 3.30 -5.85
N THR A 243 26.66 2.83 -5.91
CA THR A 243 25.48 3.67 -6.18
C THR A 243 24.54 3.77 -4.99
N GLN A 244 24.84 3.08 -3.88
CA GLN A 244 23.97 2.96 -2.69
C GLN A 244 22.55 2.50 -3.05
N THR A 245 22.44 1.64 -4.07
CA THR A 245 21.17 1.16 -4.62
C THR A 245 21.00 -0.31 -4.31
N CYS A 246 19.78 -0.68 -3.91
CA CYS A 246 19.40 -2.06 -3.68
C CYS A 246 18.19 -2.42 -4.56
N ASP A 247 18.27 -3.61 -5.16
CA ASP A 247 17.28 -4.16 -6.07
C ASP A 247 16.62 -5.38 -5.40
N LEU A 248 15.29 -5.48 -5.50
CA LEU A 248 14.51 -6.63 -5.07
C LEU A 248 13.71 -7.19 -6.25
N LYS A 249 13.82 -8.50 -6.48
CA LYS A 249 12.91 -9.24 -7.37
C LYS A 249 12.02 -10.13 -6.51
N PHE A 250 10.71 -9.92 -6.60
CA PHE A 250 9.71 -10.47 -5.69
C PHE A 250 8.53 -11.15 -6.39
#